data_AF-A0A9W8M6D6-F1
#
_entry.id   AF-A0A9W8M6D6-F1
#
_cell.length_a   1.000
_cell.length_b   1.000
_cell.length_c   1.000
_cell.angle_alpha   90.00
_cell.angle_beta   90.00
_cell.angle_gamma   90.00
#
_symmetry.space_group_name_H-M   'P 1'
#
loop_
_entity.id
_entity.type
_entity.pdbx_description
1 polymer ?
#
loop_
_entity_poly.entity_id
_entity_poly.type
_entity_poly.pdbx_seq_one_letter_code
_entity_poly.pdbx_strand_id
1 'polypeptide(L)' 'MTTALDIDALWVGSPFAPVFSPNMHPALTLVFASVGLVYAGKFAVTRADLKREVLFAGVASAALGLAAILGVQALGLYL' A
#
# COMPACT_ATOMS: atom_id res chain seq x y z
N MET A 1 -11.23 22.77 -33.85
CA MET A 1 -11.33 22.88 -32.39
C MET A 1 -12.03 21.64 -31.91
N THR A 2 -11.34 20.77 -31.18
CA THR A 2 -11.94 19.62 -30.49
C THR A 2 -12.72 20.16 -29.29
N THR A 3 -13.99 19.78 -29.19
CA THR A 3 -14.87 20.19 -28.08
C THR A 3 -14.84 19.14 -26.98
N ALA A 4 -15.30 19.49 -25.77
CA ALA A 4 -15.36 18.55 -24.64
C ALA A 4 -16.26 17.33 -24.96
N LEU A 5 -17.31 17.52 -25.77
CA LEU A 5 -18.21 16.46 -26.22
C LEU A 5 -17.51 15.44 -27.14
N ASP A 6 -16.52 15.89 -27.93
CA ASP A 6 -15.74 15.00 -28.80
C ASP A 6 -14.79 14.11 -27.97
N ILE A 7 -14.34 14.57 -26.81
CA ILE A 7 -13.47 13.82 -25.89
C ILE A 7 -14.30 12.78 -25.13
N ASP A 8 -15.50 13.14 -24.66
CA ASP A 8 -16.42 12.20 -24.01
C ASP A 8 -16.86 11.08 -24.97
N ALA A 9 -17.08 11.40 -26.25
CA ALA A 9 -17.39 10.39 -27.28
C ALA A 9 -16.22 9.40 -27.53
N LEU A 10 -14.98 9.82 -27.28
CA LEU A 10 -13.79 8.97 -27.35
C LEU A 10 -13.54 8.16 -26.08
N TRP A 11 -14.18 8.54 -24.95
CA TRP A 11 -14.09 7.82 -23.69
C TRP A 11 -15.06 6.63 -23.67
N VAL A 12 -14.61 5.50 -24.24
CA VAL A 12 -15.35 4.22 -24.25
C VAL A 12 -15.05 3.36 -23.00
N GLY A 13 -14.30 3.91 -22.03
CA GLY A 13 -13.83 3.20 -20.85
C GLY A 13 -14.84 3.19 -19.70
N SER A 14 -14.89 2.09 -18.95
CA SER A 14 -15.59 2.10 -17.66
C SER A 14 -14.93 3.13 -16.71
N PRO A 15 -15.70 3.76 -15.81
CA PRO A 15 -15.14 4.66 -14.81
C PRO A 15 -14.05 3.95 -14.00
N PHE A 16 -12.97 4.66 -13.70
CA PHE A 16 -11.92 4.12 -12.85
C PHE A 16 -12.49 3.81 -11.46
N ALA A 17 -12.53 2.53 -11.11
CA ALA A 17 -12.86 2.09 -9.76
C ALA A 17 -11.56 1.97 -8.95
N PRO A 18 -11.47 2.59 -7.77
CA PRO A 18 -10.30 2.44 -6.92
C PRO A 18 -10.18 0.98 -6.44
N VAL A 19 -8.95 0.47 -6.37
CA VAL A 19 -8.67 -0.92 -5.95
C VAL A 19 -9.19 -1.19 -4.53
N PHE A 20 -9.07 -0.20 -3.65
CA PHE A 20 -9.64 -0.23 -2.30
C PHE A 20 -10.62 0.93 -2.14
N SER A 21 -11.73 0.66 -1.45
CA SER A 21 -12.64 1.73 -1.08
C SER A 21 -11.97 2.64 -0.04
N PRO A 22 -12.13 3.98 -0.12
CA PRO A 22 -11.43 4.91 0.79
C PRO A 22 -11.69 4.66 2.28
N ASN A 23 -12.87 4.15 2.62
CA ASN A 23 -13.23 3.78 3.99
C ASN A 23 -12.42 2.59 4.55
N MET A 24 -11.76 1.80 3.68
CA MET A 24 -10.91 0.68 4.07
C MET A 24 -9.48 1.11 4.39
N HIS A 25 -9.02 2.28 3.91
CA HIS A 25 -7.63 2.71 4.04
C HIS A 25 -7.15 2.72 5.51
N PRO A 26 -7.88 3.29 6.49
CA PRO A 26 -7.42 3.30 7.88
C PRO A 26 -7.25 1.90 8.47
N ALA A 27 -8.20 1.00 8.19
CA ALA A 27 -8.17 -0.38 8.67
C ALA A 27 -7.00 -1.15 8.05
N LEU A 28 -6.80 -1.03 6.74
CA LEU A 28 -5.70 -1.68 6.03
C LEU A 28 -4.34 -1.15 6.50
N THR A 29 -4.20 0.17 6.70
CA THR A 29 -2.99 0.78 7.27
C THR A 29 -2.62 0.13 8.60
N LEU A 30 -3.57 0.00 9.52
CA LEU A 30 -3.33 -0.61 10.83
C LEU A 30 -2.93 -2.07 10.72
N VAL A 31 -3.58 -2.85 9.84
CA VAL A 31 -3.25 -4.27 9.62
C VAL A 31 -1.82 -4.40 9.08
N PHE A 32 -1.48 -3.67 8.01
CA PHE A 32 -0.14 -3.74 7.42
C PHE A 32 0.95 -3.22 8.37
N ALA A 33 0.67 -2.15 9.13
CA ALA A 33 1.60 -1.65 10.14
C ALA A 33 1.84 -2.70 11.24
N SER A 34 0.78 -3.35 11.72
CA SER A 34 0.89 -4.38 12.77
C SER A 34 1.72 -5.56 12.29
N VAL A 35 1.45 -6.08 11.09
CA VAL A 35 2.23 -7.17 10.48
C VAL A 35 3.70 -6.75 10.30
N GLY A 36 3.92 -5.56 9.75
CA GLY A 36 5.26 -5.02 9.52
C GLY A 36 6.08 -4.89 10.81
N LEU A 37 5.48 -4.34 11.86
CA LEU A 37 6.13 -4.18 13.16
C LEU A 37 6.42 -5.52 13.84
N VAL A 38 5.52 -6.51 13.73
CA VAL A 38 5.75 -7.87 14.28
C VAL A 38 6.94 -8.54 13.60
N TYR A 39 7.06 -8.46 12.27
CA TYR A 39 8.18 -9.04 11.55
C TYR A 39 9.47 -8.24 11.72
N ALA A 40 9.40 -6.92 11.84
CA ALA A 40 10.54 -6.07 12.19
C ALA A 40 11.07 -6.37 13.60
N GLY A 41 10.19 -6.62 14.58
CA GLY A 41 10.58 -7.01 15.93
C GLY A 41 11.18 -8.42 16.02
N LYS A 42 10.82 -9.31 15.09
CA LYS A 42 11.41 -10.66 14.96
C LYS A 42 12.78 -10.67 14.28
N PHE A 43 13.13 -9.58 13.58
CA PHE A 43 14.43 -9.44 12.96
C PHE A 43 15.48 -9.25 14.06
N ALA A 44 16.25 -10.31 14.32
CA ALA A 44 17.37 -10.26 15.24
C ALA A 44 18.63 -10.17 14.38
N VAL A 45 19.49 -9.16 14.61
CA VAL A 45 20.78 -9.01 13.90
C VAL A 45 21.76 -10.09 14.35
N THR A 46 21.39 -11.34 14.13
CA THR A 46 22.14 -12.53 14.46
C THR A 46 22.46 -13.21 13.14
N ARG A 47 23.75 -13.29 12.81
CA ARG A 47 24.23 -13.94 11.57
C ARG A 47 23.99 -15.46 11.55
N ALA A 48 23.30 -15.99 12.56
CA ALA A 48 23.05 -17.42 12.75
C ALA A 48 22.10 -18.00 11.69
N ASP A 49 21.14 -17.21 11.19
CA ASP A 49 20.18 -17.68 10.19
C ASP A 49 19.83 -16.59 9.16
N LEU A 50 20.78 -16.31 8.27
CA LEU A 50 20.66 -15.24 7.27
C LEU A 50 19.41 -15.38 6.39
N LYS A 51 19.01 -16.61 6.03
CA LYS A 51 17.84 -16.85 5.17
C LYS A 51 16.55 -16.40 5.86
N ARG A 52 16.41 -16.74 7.15
CA ARG A 52 15.26 -16.32 7.96
C ARG A 52 15.24 -14.82 8.19
N GLU A 53 16.38 -14.22 8.49
CA GLU A 53 16.48 -12.78 8.71
C GLU A 53 16.14 -11.98 7.44
N VAL A 54 16.58 -12.44 6.26
CA VAL A 54 16.21 -11.82 4.98
C VAL A 54 14.71 -11.92 4.72
N LEU A 55 14.09 -13.07 5.03
CA LEU A 55 12.63 -13.24 4.94
C LEU A 55 11.89 -12.27 5.88
N PHE A 56 12.32 -12.13 7.13
CA PHE A 56 11.71 -11.22 8.08
C PHE A 56 11.85 -9.76 7.66
N ALA A 57 13.04 -9.36 7.22
CA ALA A 57 13.30 -8.03 6.70
C ALA A 57 12.46 -7.73 5.44
N GLY A 58 12.33 -8.70 4.53
CA GLY A 58 11.52 -8.57 3.31
C GLY A 58 10.03 -8.38 3.61
N VAL A 59 9.46 -9.23 4.48
CA VAL A 59 8.04 -9.12 4.89
C VAL A 59 7.79 -7.82 5.63
N ALA A 60 8.68 -7.46 6.56
CA ALA A 60 8.57 -6.20 7.31
C ALA A 60 8.59 -4.98 6.38
N SER A 61 9.53 -4.95 5.44
CA SER A 61 9.67 -3.86 4.47
C SER A 61 8.42 -3.70 3.60
N ALA A 62 7.93 -4.80 3.02
CA ALA A 62 6.74 -4.77 2.17
C ALA A 62 5.49 -4.30 2.94
N ALA A 63 5.28 -4.84 4.15
CA ALA A 63 4.12 -4.50 4.96
C ALA A 63 4.18 -3.04 5.46
N LEU A 64 5.34 -2.58 5.95
CA LEU A 64 5.49 -1.18 6.41
C LEU A 64 5.39 -0.18 5.25
N GLY A 65 5.91 -0.53 4.07
CA GLY A 65 5.77 0.30 2.87
C GLY A 65 4.31 0.47 2.44
N LEU A 66 3.54 -0.62 2.42
CA LEU A 66 2.10 -0.57 2.13
C LEU A 66 1.33 0.21 3.20
N ALA A 67 1.68 0.02 4.48
CA ALA A 67 1.09 0.77 5.58
C ALA A 67 1.33 2.28 5.44
N ALA A 68 2.54 2.69 5.03
CA ALA A 68 2.87 4.10 4.81
C ALA A 68 2.02 4.70 3.69
N ILE A 69 1.92 4.03 2.52
CA ILE A 69 1.13 4.50 1.38
C ILE A 69 -0.34 4.65 1.78
N LEU A 70 -0.94 3.60 2.36
CA LEU A 70 -2.33 3.61 2.78
C LEU A 70 -2.57 4.62 3.91
N GLY A 71 -1.57 4.84 4.79
CA GLY A 71 -1.64 5.85 5.85
C GLY A 71 -1.71 7.27 5.29
N VAL A 72 -0.90 7.59 4.28
CA VAL A 72 -0.97 8.89 3.59
C VAL A 72 -2.33 9.07 2.92
N GLN A 73 -2.87 8.02 2.29
CA GLN A 73 -4.21 8.05 1.69
C GLN A 73 -5.32 8.17 2.74
N ALA A 74 -5.20 7.51 3.90
CA ALA A 74 -6.16 7.60 5.00
C ALA A 74 -6.21 8.99 5.64
N LEU A 75 -5.11 9.73 5.61
CA LEU A 75 -5.02 11.12 6.06
C LEU A 75 -5.55 12.13 5.02
N GLY A 76 -5.99 11.67 3.85
CA GLY A 76 -6.47 12.55 2.78
C GLY A 76 -5.37 13.36 2.08
N LEU A 77 -4.10 12.95 2.26
CA LEU A 77 -2.96 13.62 1.63
C LEU A 77 -2.74 13.20 0.18
N TYR A 78 -3.37 12.09 -0.25
CA TYR A 78 -3.37 11.51 -1.61
C TYR A 78 -2.01 11.61 -2.36
N LEU A 79 -1.29 10.49 -2.42
CA LEU A 79 -0.09 10.36 -3.26
C LEU A 79 -0.40 10.42 -4.75
#